data_AF-A0A8I1QEQ8-F1
#
_entry.id   AF-A0A8I1QEQ8-F1
#
_cell.length_a   1.000
_cell.length_b   1.000
_cell.length_c   1.000
_cell.angle_alpha   90.00
_cell.angle_beta   90.00
_cell.angle_gamma   90.00
#
_symmetry.space_group_name_H-M   'P 1'
#
loop_
_entity.id
_entity.type
_entity.pdbx_description
1 polymer ?
#
loop_
_entity_poly.entity_id
_entity_poly.type
_entity_poly.pdbx_seq_one_letter_code
_entity_poly.pdbx_strand_id
1 'polypeptide(L)' 'MKTVEELRNLSVEELNNELLSLRKEQLNLRLKRASGSLDKPHLITMTRKSVAQVKTILTEKAGK' A
#
# COMPACT_ATOMS: atom_id res chain seq x y z
N MET A 1 -6.00 -0.27 9.12
CA MET A 1 -4.69 0.02 8.46
C MET A 1 -3.71 -0.89 9.17
N LYS A 2 -3.06 -1.82 8.46
CA LYS A 2 -2.11 -2.74 9.11
C LYS A 2 -0.98 -1.95 9.74
N THR A 3 -0.62 -2.25 10.99
CA THR A 3 0.49 -1.58 11.68
C THR A 3 1.82 -2.10 11.12
N VAL A 4 2.88 -1.30 11.28
CA VAL A 4 4.23 -1.64 10.76
C VAL A 4 4.72 -2.98 11.33
N GLU A 5 4.32 -3.31 12.56
CA GLU A 5 4.63 -4.58 13.22
C GLU A 5 3.97 -5.78 12.53
N GLU A 6 2.70 -5.66 12.14
CA GLU A 6 1.99 -6.69 11.39
C GLU A 6 2.62 -6.93 10.02
N LEU A 7 3.07 -5.87 9.35
CA LEU A 7 3.74 -5.98 8.05
C LEU A 7 5.14 -6.64 8.16
N ARG A 8 5.84 -6.49 9.29
CA ARG A 8 7.13 -7.16 9.51
C ARG A 8 6.99 -8.66 9.75
N ASN A 9 5.89 -9.08 10.36
CA ASN A 9 5.61 -10.50 10.64
C ASN A 9 5.20 -11.30 9.39
N LEU A 10 4.75 -10.64 8.31
CA LEU A 10 4.34 -11.29 7.07
C LEU A 10 5.54 -11.83 6.26
N SER A 11 5.30 -12.90 5.48
CA SER A 11 6.29 -13.43 4.54
C SER A 11 6.54 -12.50 3.34
N VAL A 12 7.66 -12.69 2.64
CA VAL A 12 8.02 -11.90 1.44
C VAL A 12 6.97 -12.07 0.33
N GLU A 13 6.40 -13.26 0.18
CA GLU A 13 5.33 -13.54 -0.80
C GLU A 13 4.02 -12.82 -0.43
N GLU A 14 3.67 -12.83 0.85
CA GLU A 14 2.47 -12.14 1.36
C GLU A 14 2.61 -10.62 1.22
N LEU A 15 3.80 -10.07 1.46
CA LEU A 15 4.10 -8.66 1.23
C LEU A 15 3.98 -8.26 -0.24
N ASN A 16 4.40 -9.14 -1.16
CA ASN A 16 4.21 -8.91 -2.60
C ASN A 16 2.73 -8.96 -3.01
N ASN A 17 1.96 -9.88 -2.44
CA ASN A 17 0.51 -9.95 -2.67
C ASN A 17 -0.22 -8.71 -2.13
N GLU A 18 0.16 -8.26 -0.92
CA GLU A 18 -0.36 -7.03 -0.33
C GLU A 18 0.00 -5.81 -1.19
N LEU A 19 1.23 -5.74 -1.71
CA LEU A 19 1.67 -4.67 -2.61
C LEU A 19 0.82 -4.61 -3.88
N LEU A 20 0.48 -5.76 -4.46
CA LEU A 20 -0.41 -5.83 -5.63
C LEU A 20 -1.83 -5.37 -5.31
N SER A 21 -2.35 -5.77 -4.15
CA SER A 21 -3.66 -5.31 -3.66
C SER A 21 -3.71 -3.79 -3.48
N LEU A 22 -2.72 -3.23 -2.77
CA LEU A 22 -2.61 -1.79 -2.54
C LEU A 22 -2.44 -0.99 -3.84
N ARG A 23 -1.75 -1.54 -4.85
CA ARG A 23 -1.65 -0.91 -6.18
C ARG A 23 -2.98 -0.89 -6.93
N LYS A 24 -3.78 -1.95 -6.85
CA LYS A 24 -5.13 -1.96 -7.44
C LYS A 24 -6.01 -0.92 -6.74
N GLU A 25 -5.94 -0.83 -5.43
CA GLU A 25 -6.68 0.18 -4.66
C GLU A 25 -6.23 1.61 -5.03
N GLN A 26 -4.92 1.84 -5.16
CA GLN A 26 -4.37 3.11 -5.61
C GLN A 26 -4.88 3.49 -7.02
N LEU A 27 -4.95 2.53 -7.95
CA LEU A 27 -5.51 2.75 -9.28
C LEU A 27 -6.98 3.14 -9.19
N ASN A 28 -7.78 2.40 -8.43
CA ASN A 28 -9.20 2.70 -8.21
C ASN A 28 -9.41 4.10 -7.63
N LEU A 29 -8.59 4.52 -6.66
CA LEU A 29 -8.66 5.86 -6.09
C LEU A 29 -8.26 6.95 -7.11
N ARG A 30 -7.29 6.68 -7.99
CA ARG A 30 -6.94 7.60 -9.09
C ARG A 30 -8.06 7.71 -10.12
N LEU A 31 -8.71 6.60 -10.46
CA LEU A 31 -9.86 6.58 -11.36
C LEU A 31 -11.04 7.35 -10.76
N LYS A 32 -11.36 7.12 -9.47
CA LYS A 32 -12.38 7.88 -8.74
C LYS A 32 -12.08 9.38 -8.66
N ARG A 33 -10.80 9.74 -8.51
CA ARG A 33 -10.36 11.14 -8.57
C ARG A 33 -10.57 11.74 -9.97
N ALA A 34 -10.27 10.99 -11.02
CA ALA A 34 -10.47 11.43 -12.39
C ALA A 34 -11.95 11.56 -12.76
N SER A 35 -12.82 10.70 -12.21
CA SER A 35 -14.28 10.78 -12.40
C SER A 35 -14.95 11.85 -11.53
N GLY A 36 -14.22 12.56 -10.67
CA GLY A 36 -14.76 13.60 -9.80
C GLY A 36 -15.61 13.11 -8.62
N SER A 37 -15.71 11.79 -8.42
CA SER A 37 -16.53 11.15 -7.37
C SER A 37 -15.68 10.69 -6.16
N LEU A 38 -14.64 11.45 -5.83
CA LEU A 38 -13.73 11.11 -4.76
C LEU A 38 -14.18 11.71 -3.42
N ASP A 39 -14.89 10.93 -2.62
CA ASP A 39 -15.41 11.38 -1.32
C ASP A 39 -14.32 11.64 -0.27
N LYS A 40 -13.20 10.90 -0.35
CA LYS A 40 -12.18 10.86 0.71
C LYS A 40 -10.76 11.04 0.14
N PRO A 41 -10.29 12.30 -0.05
CA PRO A 41 -8.97 12.58 -0.63
C PRO A 41 -7.79 12.12 0.24
N HIS A 42 -7.97 12.03 1.56
CA HIS A 42 -6.95 11.55 2.49
C HIS A 42 -6.55 10.08 2.23
N LEU A 43 -7.45 9.26 1.67
CA LEU A 43 -7.16 7.86 1.36
C LEU A 43 -6.03 7.73 0.33
N ILE A 44 -5.93 8.65 -0.63
CA ILE A 44 -4.84 8.63 -1.62
C ILE A 44 -3.48 8.72 -0.93
N THR A 45 -3.35 9.63 0.02
CA THR A 45 -2.11 9.83 0.79
C THR A 45 -1.83 8.64 1.70
N MET A 46 -2.87 8.07 2.32
CA MET A 46 -2.75 6.89 3.17
C MET A 46 -2.30 5.65 2.38
N THR A 47 -2.95 5.32 1.27
CA THR A 47 -2.57 4.19 0.40
C THR A 47 -1.15 4.37 -0.15
N ARG A 48 -0.74 5.60 -0.49
CA ARG A 48 0.65 5.90 -0.87
C ARG A 48 1.65 5.56 0.24
N LYS A 49 1.34 5.93 1.49
CA LYS A 49 2.20 5.64 2.66
C LYS A 49 2.26 4.13 2.92
N SER A 50 1.14 3.41 2.83
CA SER A 50 1.11 1.95 2.98
C SER A 50 2.00 1.25 1.95
N VAL A 51 1.93 1.67 0.67
CA VAL A 51 2.81 1.13 -0.39
C VAL A 51 4.29 1.39 -0.09
N ALA A 52 4.62 2.57 0.44
CA ALA A 52 5.99 2.89 0.83
C ALA A 52 6.47 1.99 1.98
N GLN A 53 5.66 1.81 3.02
CA GLN A 53 5.99 0.94 4.16
C GLN A 53 6.25 -0.51 3.74
N VAL A 54 5.38 -1.08 2.89
CA VAL A 54 5.57 -2.44 2.36
C VAL A 54 6.88 -2.56 1.58
N LYS A 55 7.19 -1.56 0.74
CA LYS A 55 8.48 -1.54 0.02
C LYS A 55 9.67 -1.44 0.96
N THR A 56 9.59 -0.59 1.99
CA THR A 56 10.66 -0.46 2.99
C THR A 56 10.91 -1.79 3.69
N ILE A 57 9.87 -2.49 4.12
CA ILE A 57 10.01 -3.80 4.79
C ILE A 57 10.55 -4.87 3.83
N LEU A 58 10.16 -4.84 2.55
CA LEU A 58 10.75 -5.70 1.53
C LEU A 58 12.25 -5.44 1.37
N THR A 59 12.69 -4.17 1.42
CA THR A 59 14.11 -3.81 1.41
C THR A 59 14.83 -4.25 2.71
N GLU A 60 14.22 -4.03 3.87
CA GLU A 60 14.72 -4.52 5.17
C GLU A 60 14.93 -6.04 5.16
N LYS A 61 13.96 -6.81 4.64
CA LYS A 61 14.05 -8.29 4.53
C LYS A 61 15.04 -8.75 3.46
N ALA A 62 15.26 -7.97 2.41
CA ALA A 62 16.27 -8.25 1.39
C ALA A 62 17.71 -7.99 1.89
N GLY A 63 17.87 -7.40 3.08
CA GLY A 63 19.18 -7.16 3.71
C GLY A 63 19.98 -6.04 3.04
N LYS A 64 19.31 -5.05 2.43
CA LYS A 64 19.94 -3.95 1.70
C LYS A 64 19.71 -2.60 2.35
#